data_AF-A0A3R9UT60-F1
#
_entry.id   AF-A0A3R9UT60-F1
#
_cell.length_a   1.000
_cell.length_b   1.000
_cell.length_c   1.000
_cell.angle_alpha   90.00
_cell.angle_beta   90.00
_cell.angle_gamma   90.00
#
_symmetry.space_group_name_H-M   'P 1'
#
loop_
_entity.id
_entity.type
_entity.pdbx_description
1 polymer ?
#
loop_
_entity_poly.entity_id
_entity_poly.type
_entity_poly.pdbx_seq_one_letter_code
_entity_poly.pdbx_strand_id
1 'polypeptide(L)'
;MMCGMGHTTKSSWVPSVTLRVDAERVEQAALLLGADGRVRGDADMVFEGQPVHPSGSVRYESAALVLALNEVEASVERIVIAGSADGGALTALAPDGTAVASHTVPGTAGVTAVTFGEFFRESGGWKFGPLGKGYASGLAGLVTEFGVEVAEESPEPGTEPTVAGPVPLTGVVKVPAQAPSAEGSRPAEPMAPAPAPVPAPAPAPTGPFPPADRPYELVEGWEFGPVFEPFVAEGFGNDVIALDDRVGDGPVLVELAQEGRGYLGLFALDRRNKDESPFLFNDLLPDFRGSTFAQVPKGRPLRMRLAAENRWILRVKPLAAARRLEGTMHGYGPELLLYLGAGADLRVDFQGSPEDGRGYAGIQGYEVGGRTGGRLPDMDLLLNEIGPLRQTIPVPRGPQLLHLRAEGAWTFTVRELD
;
A
#
# COMPACT_ATOMS: atom_id res chain seq x y z
N MET A 1 21.91 -6.87 -31.56
CA MET A 1 21.84 -8.19 -30.89
C MET A 1 22.90 -8.22 -29.81
N MET A 2 22.50 -7.99 -28.56
CA MET A 2 23.13 -8.52 -27.35
C MET A 2 22.10 -8.32 -26.23
N CYS A 3 21.44 -9.43 -25.87
CA CYS A 3 20.60 -9.56 -24.69
C CYS A 3 21.47 -9.37 -23.45
N GLY A 4 21.09 -8.43 -22.59
CA GLY A 4 21.50 -8.42 -21.19
C GLY A 4 20.48 -9.22 -20.40
N MET A 5 20.82 -10.46 -20.07
CA MET A 5 20.07 -11.37 -19.22
C MET A 5 19.89 -10.73 -17.83
N GLY A 6 18.70 -10.21 -17.55
CA GLY A 6 18.32 -9.78 -16.21
C GLY A 6 17.65 -10.92 -15.47
N HIS A 7 18.43 -11.73 -14.74
CA HIS A 7 17.85 -12.55 -13.67
C HIS A 7 17.39 -11.58 -12.57
N THR A 8 16.14 -11.14 -12.65
CA THR A 8 15.55 -10.28 -11.62
C THR A 8 15.23 -11.16 -10.42
N THR A 9 16.06 -11.12 -9.39
CA THR A 9 15.81 -11.72 -8.06
C THR A 9 15.07 -10.78 -7.11
N LYS A 10 14.61 -9.62 -7.61
CA LYS A 10 13.87 -8.61 -6.86
C LYS A 10 12.50 -8.39 -7.50
N SER A 11 11.48 -8.09 -6.68
CA SER A 11 10.18 -7.70 -7.21
C SER A 11 10.28 -6.36 -7.96
N SER A 12 9.43 -6.18 -8.96
CA SER A 12 9.43 -5.00 -9.84
C SER A 12 8.00 -4.57 -10.16
N TRP A 13 7.78 -3.27 -10.35
CA TRP A 13 6.47 -2.75 -10.73
C TRP A 13 6.10 -3.15 -12.16
N VAL A 14 4.84 -3.48 -12.37
CA VAL A 14 4.26 -3.70 -13.69
C VAL A 14 3.08 -2.76 -13.90
N PRO A 15 2.80 -2.32 -15.13
CA PRO A 15 1.67 -1.44 -15.39
C PRO A 15 0.36 -2.18 -15.07
N SER A 16 -0.57 -1.48 -14.42
CA SER A 16 -1.95 -1.94 -14.18
C SER A 16 -2.76 -1.85 -15.48
N VAL A 17 -2.44 -2.72 -16.44
CA VAL A 17 -3.09 -2.84 -17.75
C VAL A 17 -3.27 -4.33 -18.06
N THR A 18 -3.87 -4.64 -19.20
CA THR A 18 -3.92 -6.02 -19.69
C THR A 18 -2.53 -6.54 -20.06
N LEU A 19 -2.06 -7.56 -19.36
CA LEU A 19 -0.81 -8.25 -19.63
C LEU A 19 -1.07 -9.59 -20.30
N ARG A 20 -0.26 -9.93 -21.31
CA ARG A 20 -0.16 -11.30 -21.85
C ARG A 20 1.04 -11.98 -21.20
N VAL A 21 0.79 -13.05 -20.46
CA VAL A 21 1.80 -13.84 -19.74
C VAL A 21 1.97 -15.18 -20.44
N ASP A 22 3.20 -15.45 -20.83
CA ASP A 22 3.61 -16.68 -21.51
C ASP A 22 4.69 -17.37 -20.68
N ALA A 23 4.55 -18.68 -20.50
CA ALA A 23 5.59 -19.54 -19.96
C ALA A 23 5.92 -20.64 -20.97
N GLU A 24 7.19 -20.71 -21.35
CA GLU A 24 7.63 -21.56 -22.46
C GLU A 24 7.41 -23.05 -22.18
N ARG A 25 6.67 -23.73 -23.06
CA ARG A 25 6.52 -25.20 -23.12
C ARG A 25 5.89 -25.84 -21.88
N VAL A 26 5.00 -25.13 -21.18
CA VAL A 26 4.31 -25.63 -19.99
C VAL A 26 2.80 -25.44 -20.08
N GLU A 27 2.04 -26.35 -19.45
CA GLU A 27 0.62 -26.09 -19.16
C GLU A 27 0.54 -25.09 -18.01
N GLN A 28 0.01 -23.90 -18.28
CA GLN A 28 0.00 -22.78 -17.35
C GLN A 28 -1.32 -22.69 -16.59
N ALA A 29 -1.24 -22.26 -15.34
CA ALA A 29 -2.39 -21.88 -14.53
C ALA A 29 -2.13 -20.56 -13.80
N ALA A 30 -3.18 -19.75 -13.67
CA ALA A 30 -3.22 -18.60 -12.77
C ALA A 30 -4.09 -18.95 -11.55
N LEU A 31 -3.57 -18.73 -10.35
CA LEU A 31 -4.33 -18.83 -9.09
C LEU A 31 -4.54 -17.43 -8.52
N LEU A 32 -5.79 -17.00 -8.43
CA LEU A 32 -6.17 -15.71 -7.84
C LEU A 32 -6.39 -15.90 -6.34
N LEU A 33 -5.58 -15.21 -5.53
CA LEU A 33 -5.53 -15.41 -4.08
C LEU A 33 -6.09 -14.19 -3.34
N GLY A 34 -6.86 -14.45 -2.29
CA GLY A 34 -7.31 -13.45 -1.34
C GLY A 34 -6.23 -13.07 -0.31
N ALA A 35 -6.62 -12.25 0.66
CA ALA A 35 -5.74 -11.75 1.72
C ALA A 35 -5.14 -12.84 2.62
N ASP A 36 -5.77 -14.02 2.68
CA ASP A 36 -5.27 -15.19 3.40
C ASP A 36 -4.23 -16.00 2.61
N GLY A 37 -3.93 -15.58 1.37
CA GLY A 37 -3.00 -16.25 0.47
C GLY A 37 -3.55 -17.54 -0.15
N ARG A 38 -4.88 -17.72 -0.16
CA ARG A 38 -5.55 -18.89 -0.73
C ARG A 38 -6.58 -18.50 -1.79
N VAL A 39 -6.95 -19.43 -2.66
CA VAL A 39 -8.10 -19.26 -3.55
C VAL A 39 -9.41 -19.25 -2.74
N ARG A 40 -10.42 -18.48 -3.16
CA ARG A 40 -11.74 -18.47 -2.49
C ARG A 40 -12.61 -19.65 -2.90
N GLY A 41 -12.20 -20.36 -3.94
CA GLY A 41 -12.82 -21.54 -4.52
C GLY A 41 -12.26 -21.80 -5.91
N ASP A 42 -12.69 -22.86 -6.58
CA ASP A 42 -12.06 -23.33 -7.83
C ASP A 42 -12.23 -22.36 -9.00
N ALA A 43 -13.23 -21.49 -8.91
CA ALA A 43 -13.47 -20.40 -9.86
C ALA A 43 -12.29 -19.41 -9.94
N ASP A 44 -11.48 -19.32 -8.88
CA ASP A 44 -10.28 -18.47 -8.81
C ASP A 44 -9.04 -19.12 -9.46
N MET A 45 -9.20 -20.30 -10.08
CA MET A 45 -8.15 -20.94 -10.86
C MET A 45 -8.46 -20.83 -12.37
N VAL A 46 -7.54 -20.28 -13.15
CA VAL A 46 -7.69 -20.12 -14.61
C VAL A 46 -6.62 -20.91 -15.35
N PHE A 47 -7.04 -21.78 -16.26
CA PHE A 47 -6.19 -22.68 -17.05
C PHE A 47 -6.99 -23.17 -18.27
N GLU A 48 -6.46 -24.06 -19.10
CA GLU A 48 -7.13 -24.49 -20.35
C GLU A 48 -8.57 -25.02 -20.17
N GLY A 49 -8.83 -25.87 -19.18
CA GLY A 49 -10.17 -26.43 -18.92
C GLY A 49 -11.13 -25.47 -18.20
N GLN A 50 -10.62 -24.38 -17.60
CA GLN A 50 -11.41 -23.28 -17.06
C GLN A 50 -10.82 -21.94 -17.53
N PRO A 51 -11.06 -21.56 -18.79
CA PRO A 51 -10.28 -20.53 -19.46
C PRO A 51 -10.65 -19.11 -19.07
N VAL A 52 -11.67 -18.87 -18.24
CA VAL A 52 -12.12 -17.53 -17.88
C VAL A 52 -12.52 -17.47 -16.41
N HIS A 53 -11.90 -16.57 -15.65
CA HIS A 53 -12.33 -16.22 -14.30
C HIS A 53 -13.73 -15.58 -14.34
N PRO A 54 -14.63 -15.78 -13.35
CA PRO A 54 -15.99 -15.21 -13.38
C PRO A 54 -16.08 -13.69 -13.56
N SER A 55 -15.09 -12.94 -13.07
CA SER A 55 -15.03 -11.49 -13.29
C SER A 55 -14.58 -11.09 -14.70
N GLY A 56 -14.07 -12.04 -15.48
CA GLY A 56 -13.50 -11.81 -16.80
C GLY A 56 -12.10 -11.19 -16.81
N SER A 57 -11.55 -10.81 -15.64
CA SER A 57 -10.25 -10.12 -15.52
C SER A 57 -9.03 -11.01 -15.81
N VAL A 58 -9.16 -12.32 -15.69
CA VAL A 58 -8.09 -13.28 -16.03
C VAL A 58 -8.65 -14.34 -16.97
N ARG A 59 -7.95 -14.58 -18.07
CA ARG A 59 -8.33 -15.53 -19.12
C ARG A 59 -7.14 -16.38 -19.56
N TYR A 60 -7.40 -17.58 -20.04
CA TYR A 60 -6.46 -18.42 -20.76
C TYR A 60 -6.88 -18.45 -22.23
N GLU A 61 -6.07 -17.86 -23.11
CA GLU A 61 -6.35 -17.77 -24.54
C GLU A 61 -5.09 -17.92 -25.38
N SER A 62 -5.20 -18.66 -26.50
CA SER A 62 -4.08 -18.91 -27.42
C SER A 62 -2.80 -19.37 -26.70
N ALA A 63 -2.96 -20.37 -25.82
CA ALA A 63 -1.90 -20.99 -25.02
C ALA A 63 -1.12 -20.04 -24.07
N ALA A 64 -1.75 -18.93 -23.67
CA ALA A 64 -1.17 -17.98 -22.72
C ALA A 64 -2.23 -17.44 -21.77
N LEU A 65 -1.78 -16.87 -20.66
CA LEU A 65 -2.64 -16.17 -19.71
C LEU A 65 -2.76 -14.69 -20.09
N VAL A 66 -3.96 -14.14 -19.98
CA VAL A 66 -4.25 -12.72 -20.18
C VAL A 66 -4.83 -12.16 -18.89
N LEU A 67 -4.13 -11.20 -18.30
CA LEU A 67 -4.44 -10.63 -16.99
C LEU A 67 -4.76 -9.14 -17.17
N ALA A 68 -6.04 -8.77 -17.15
CA ALA A 68 -6.51 -7.39 -17.08
C ALA A 68 -6.35 -6.86 -15.66
N LEU A 69 -5.12 -6.51 -15.28
CA LEU A 69 -4.75 -6.16 -13.89
C LEU A 69 -5.56 -4.98 -13.32
N ASN A 70 -6.00 -4.04 -14.16
CA ASN A 70 -6.89 -2.93 -13.79
C ASN A 70 -8.35 -3.34 -13.54
N GLU A 71 -8.77 -4.53 -13.98
CA GLU A 71 -10.14 -5.06 -13.82
C GLU A 71 -10.22 -6.15 -12.75
N VAL A 72 -9.08 -6.57 -12.20
CA VAL A 72 -9.04 -7.53 -11.10
C VAL A 72 -9.72 -6.90 -9.88
N GLU A 73 -10.68 -7.62 -9.31
CA GLU A 73 -11.45 -7.16 -8.16
C GLU A 73 -10.57 -6.98 -6.91
N ALA A 74 -10.96 -6.05 -6.04
CA ALA A 74 -10.16 -5.66 -4.86
C ALA A 74 -9.93 -6.80 -3.86
N SER A 75 -10.79 -7.83 -3.86
CA SER A 75 -10.67 -8.99 -2.98
C SER A 75 -9.56 -9.97 -3.38
N VAL A 76 -9.01 -9.84 -4.60
CA VAL A 76 -7.84 -10.59 -5.07
C VAL A 76 -6.60 -9.74 -4.89
N GLU A 77 -5.71 -10.17 -3.99
CA GLU A 77 -4.48 -9.46 -3.65
C GLU A 77 -3.27 -9.97 -4.43
N ARG A 78 -3.29 -11.24 -4.87
CA ARG A 78 -2.17 -11.89 -5.54
C ARG A 78 -2.68 -12.81 -6.66
N ILE A 79 -1.91 -12.93 -7.74
CA ILE A 79 -2.13 -13.86 -8.85
C ILE A 79 -0.84 -14.64 -9.05
N VAL A 80 -0.82 -15.90 -8.65
CA VAL A 80 0.33 -16.78 -8.81
C VAL A 80 0.28 -17.46 -10.18
N ILE A 81 1.39 -17.42 -10.91
CA ILE A 81 1.54 -18.14 -12.18
C ILE A 81 2.30 -19.43 -11.92
N ALA A 82 1.63 -20.54 -12.20
CA ALA A 82 2.15 -21.88 -12.04
C ALA A 82 2.17 -22.60 -13.38
N GLY A 83 2.98 -23.66 -13.48
CA GLY A 83 2.87 -24.57 -14.60
C GLY A 83 3.37 -25.98 -14.30
N SER A 84 2.89 -26.91 -15.12
CA SER A 84 3.32 -28.31 -15.11
C SER A 84 4.65 -28.45 -15.85
N ALA A 85 5.75 -28.32 -15.10
CA ALA A 85 7.12 -28.49 -15.58
C ALA A 85 8.12 -28.64 -14.43
N ASP A 86 9.32 -29.09 -14.75
CA ASP A 86 10.46 -29.15 -13.83
C ASP A 86 11.22 -27.81 -13.72
N GLY A 87 10.97 -26.87 -14.64
CA GLY A 87 11.50 -25.51 -14.72
C GLY A 87 11.00 -24.79 -15.99
N GLY A 88 11.51 -23.59 -16.28
CA GLY A 88 11.13 -22.86 -17.50
C GLY A 88 11.31 -21.34 -17.40
N ALA A 89 10.88 -20.63 -18.43
CA ALA A 89 10.93 -19.17 -18.48
C ALA A 89 9.53 -18.58 -18.63
N LEU A 90 9.22 -17.58 -17.80
CA LEU A 90 8.01 -16.77 -17.84
C LEU A 90 8.34 -15.37 -18.36
N THR A 91 7.48 -14.83 -19.21
CA THR A 91 7.52 -13.43 -19.67
C THR A 91 6.13 -12.82 -19.64
N ALA A 92 6.01 -11.59 -19.16
CA ALA A 92 4.79 -10.80 -19.20
C ALA A 92 4.97 -9.59 -20.14
N LEU A 93 4.07 -9.46 -21.10
CA LEU A 93 4.07 -8.41 -22.12
C LEU A 93 2.89 -7.45 -21.91
N ALA A 94 3.14 -6.16 -21.98
CA ALA A 94 2.12 -5.12 -22.03
C ALA A 94 1.44 -5.06 -23.43
N PRO A 95 0.31 -4.33 -23.60
CA PRO A 95 -0.43 -4.29 -24.86
C PRO A 95 0.36 -3.78 -26.07
N ASP A 96 1.40 -2.97 -25.82
CA ASP A 96 2.32 -2.47 -26.84
C ASP A 96 3.41 -3.48 -27.24
N GLY A 97 3.42 -4.67 -26.61
CA GLY A 97 4.40 -5.73 -26.81
C GLY A 97 5.66 -5.62 -25.93
N THR A 98 5.75 -4.60 -25.08
CA THR A 98 6.91 -4.39 -24.19
C THR A 98 6.94 -5.44 -23.08
N ALA A 99 8.08 -6.11 -22.88
CA ALA A 99 8.26 -7.02 -21.74
C ALA A 99 8.41 -6.24 -20.44
N VAL A 100 7.46 -6.42 -19.52
CA VAL A 100 7.40 -5.72 -18.23
C VAL A 100 7.85 -6.58 -17.06
N ALA A 101 7.86 -7.91 -17.24
CA ALA A 101 8.44 -8.85 -16.29
C ALA A 101 8.98 -10.09 -17.03
N SER A 102 10.07 -10.66 -16.52
CA SER A 102 10.59 -11.94 -16.97
C SER A 102 11.29 -12.65 -15.81
N HIS A 103 11.11 -13.96 -15.74
CA HIS A 103 11.77 -14.80 -14.74
C HIS A 103 12.07 -16.19 -15.30
N THR A 104 13.22 -16.75 -14.94
CA THR A 104 13.63 -18.09 -15.33
C THR A 104 13.85 -18.94 -14.10
N VAL A 105 13.11 -20.03 -14.00
CA VAL A 105 13.25 -21.03 -12.94
C VAL A 105 14.08 -22.20 -13.47
N PRO A 106 15.24 -22.53 -12.85
CA PRO A 106 16.06 -23.64 -13.28
C PRO A 106 15.35 -24.99 -13.07
N GLY A 107 15.54 -25.90 -14.02
CA GLY A 107 15.01 -27.26 -13.97
C GLY A 107 15.54 -28.05 -12.78
N THR A 108 14.65 -28.74 -12.04
CA THR A 108 15.03 -29.58 -10.90
C THR A 108 14.55 -31.01 -11.08
N ALA A 109 15.46 -31.98 -11.03
CA ALA A 109 15.11 -33.40 -11.20
C ALA A 109 14.09 -33.87 -10.15
N GLY A 110 13.05 -34.58 -10.61
CA GLY A 110 11.98 -35.08 -9.74
C GLY A 110 10.88 -34.07 -9.39
N VAL A 111 11.00 -32.82 -9.85
CA VAL A 111 9.93 -31.81 -9.82
C VAL A 111 9.07 -31.95 -11.08
N THR A 112 7.75 -31.88 -10.94
CA THR A 112 6.80 -31.98 -12.05
C THR A 112 5.83 -30.79 -12.14
N ALA A 113 5.88 -29.87 -11.17
CA ALA A 113 5.23 -28.56 -11.26
C ALA A 113 6.03 -27.46 -10.55
N VAL A 114 5.84 -26.22 -10.97
CA VAL A 114 6.61 -25.08 -10.46
C VAL A 114 5.77 -23.80 -10.40
N THR A 115 6.09 -22.94 -9.44
CA THR A 115 5.63 -21.53 -9.43
C THR A 115 6.68 -20.65 -10.10
N PHE A 116 6.29 -19.94 -11.15
CA PHE A 116 7.21 -19.06 -11.91
C PHE A 116 7.33 -17.67 -11.29
N GLY A 117 6.22 -17.17 -10.77
CA GLY A 117 6.16 -15.82 -10.24
C GLY A 117 4.75 -15.47 -9.80
N GLU A 118 4.62 -14.28 -9.27
CA GLU A 118 3.34 -13.75 -8.81
C GLU A 118 3.19 -12.29 -9.22
N PHE A 119 1.96 -11.91 -9.54
CA PHE A 119 1.54 -10.52 -9.58
C PHE A 119 0.84 -10.21 -8.27
N PHE A 120 1.25 -9.21 -7.52
CA PHE A 120 0.62 -8.86 -6.26
C PHE A 120 0.40 -7.35 -6.15
N ARG A 121 -0.64 -6.99 -5.40
CA ARG A 121 -0.94 -5.60 -5.11
C ARG A 121 0.06 -5.06 -4.10
N GLU A 122 0.68 -3.94 -4.45
CA GLU A 122 1.45 -3.12 -3.53
C GLU A 122 1.09 -1.67 -3.84
N SER A 123 0.80 -0.85 -2.83
CA SER A 123 0.51 0.59 -2.99
C SER A 123 -0.48 0.95 -4.12
N GLY A 124 -1.52 0.13 -4.34
CA GLY A 124 -2.59 0.40 -5.33
C GLY A 124 -2.21 0.06 -6.78
N GLY A 125 -0.97 -0.36 -7.02
CA GLY A 125 -0.52 -0.90 -8.30
C GLY A 125 -0.20 -2.38 -8.21
N TRP A 126 0.29 -2.95 -9.30
CA TRP A 126 0.73 -4.34 -9.37
C TRP A 126 2.25 -4.44 -9.45
N LYS A 127 2.82 -5.40 -8.72
CA LYS A 127 4.22 -5.80 -8.84
C LYS A 127 4.31 -7.24 -9.28
N PHE A 128 5.32 -7.54 -10.08
CA PHE A 128 5.76 -8.90 -10.33
C PHE A 128 6.84 -9.28 -9.31
N GLY A 129 6.62 -10.38 -8.60
CA GLY A 129 7.58 -11.03 -7.71
C GLY A 129 8.07 -12.34 -8.34
N PRO A 130 9.40 -12.54 -8.50
CA PRO A 130 9.92 -13.82 -8.96
C PRO A 130 9.70 -14.90 -7.88
N LEU A 131 9.16 -16.04 -8.28
CA LEU A 131 9.06 -17.26 -7.47
C LEU A 131 9.91 -18.36 -8.12
N GLY A 132 9.99 -19.52 -7.47
CA GLY A 132 10.74 -20.66 -8.04
C GLY A 132 10.56 -21.94 -7.25
N LYS A 133 9.41 -22.08 -6.57
CA LYS A 133 9.16 -23.27 -5.74
C LYS A 133 8.72 -24.41 -6.63
N GLY A 134 9.47 -25.50 -6.61
CA GLY A 134 9.19 -26.76 -7.31
C GLY A 134 8.42 -27.75 -6.44
N TYR A 135 7.59 -28.55 -7.08
CA TYR A 135 6.69 -29.54 -6.46
C TYR A 135 6.92 -30.92 -7.09
N ALA A 136 7.41 -31.86 -6.28
CA ALA A 136 7.58 -33.26 -6.69
C ALA A 136 6.25 -34.01 -6.79
N SER A 137 5.25 -33.59 -6.02
CA SER A 137 3.86 -34.08 -6.08
C SER A 137 3.07 -33.51 -7.27
N GLY A 138 3.72 -32.80 -8.18
CA GLY A 138 3.11 -32.20 -9.36
C GLY A 138 2.10 -31.11 -9.05
N LEU A 139 1.28 -30.79 -10.05
CA LEU A 139 0.33 -29.69 -9.99
C LEU A 139 -0.69 -29.87 -8.85
N ALA A 140 -1.09 -31.12 -8.55
CA ALA A 140 -2.00 -31.45 -7.45
C ALA A 140 -1.46 -31.00 -6.08
N GLY A 141 -0.17 -31.20 -5.83
CA GLY A 141 0.47 -30.70 -4.60
C GLY A 141 0.59 -29.18 -4.56
N LEU A 142 0.84 -28.56 -5.71
CA LEU A 142 0.92 -27.11 -5.84
C LEU A 142 -0.43 -26.44 -5.53
N VAL A 143 -1.51 -26.88 -6.18
CA VAL A 143 -2.83 -26.23 -6.05
C VAL A 143 -3.44 -26.47 -4.66
N THR A 144 -3.19 -27.62 -4.05
CA THR A 144 -3.59 -27.92 -2.66
C THR A 144 -2.94 -26.96 -1.66
N GLU A 145 -1.68 -26.55 -1.87
CA GLU A 145 -1.03 -25.56 -1.00
C GLU A 145 -1.78 -24.22 -0.98
N PHE A 146 -2.31 -23.82 -2.14
CA PHE A 146 -3.10 -22.60 -2.32
C PHE A 146 -4.60 -22.77 -2.04
N GLY A 147 -5.03 -23.95 -1.58
CA GLY A 147 -6.41 -24.18 -1.12
C GLY A 147 -7.40 -24.67 -2.15
N VAL A 148 -6.93 -25.13 -3.33
CA VAL A 148 -7.78 -25.86 -4.27
C VAL A 148 -7.98 -27.29 -3.75
N GLU A 149 -9.23 -27.72 -3.59
CA GLU A 149 -9.55 -29.11 -3.27
C GLU A 149 -9.49 -29.93 -4.56
N VAL A 150 -8.50 -30.82 -4.67
CA VAL A 150 -8.43 -31.77 -5.77
C VAL A 150 -9.31 -32.96 -5.42
N ALA A 151 -10.34 -33.22 -6.22
CA ALA A 151 -11.11 -34.45 -6.09
C ALA A 151 -10.16 -35.65 -6.29
N GLU A 152 -10.00 -36.47 -5.25
CA GLU A 152 -9.34 -37.76 -5.42
C GLU A 152 -10.25 -38.62 -6.31
N GLU A 153 -9.81 -38.88 -7.54
CA GLU A 153 -10.38 -39.95 -8.33
C GLU A 153 -10.02 -41.25 -7.61
N SER A 154 -10.98 -41.75 -6.82
CA SER A 154 -10.88 -42.99 -6.09
C SER A 154 -10.49 -44.10 -7.08
N PRO A 155 -9.31 -44.74 -6.95
CA PRO A 155 -8.93 -45.77 -7.88
C PRO A 155 -9.84 -46.98 -7.67
N GLU A 156 -10.57 -47.37 -8.71
CA GLU A 156 -11.04 -48.75 -8.80
C GLU A 156 -9.81 -49.67 -8.73
N PRO A 157 -9.85 -50.74 -7.92
CA PRO A 157 -8.68 -51.56 -7.68
C PRO A 157 -8.36 -52.42 -8.90
N GLY A 158 -7.25 -52.12 -9.59
CA GLY A 158 -6.68 -53.05 -10.57
C GLY A 158 -5.56 -52.52 -11.46
N THR A 159 -4.32 -52.95 -11.14
CA THR A 159 -3.16 -53.18 -12.05
C THR A 159 -2.09 -52.07 -12.17
N GLU A 160 -0.84 -52.54 -12.20
CA GLU A 160 0.52 -51.97 -12.15
C GLU A 160 0.88 -50.65 -12.87
N PRO A 161 2.02 -50.02 -12.50
CA PRO A 161 2.28 -48.60 -12.73
C PRO A 161 2.69 -48.30 -14.18
N THR A 162 2.01 -47.31 -14.77
CA THR A 162 2.42 -46.64 -16.01
C THR A 162 2.43 -45.14 -15.77
N VAL A 163 3.51 -44.52 -16.22
CA VAL A 163 3.75 -43.07 -16.22
C VAL A 163 2.61 -42.37 -17.00
N ALA A 164 1.88 -41.48 -16.32
CA ALA A 164 0.91 -40.55 -16.92
C ALA A 164 1.06 -39.24 -16.13
N GLY A 165 1.38 -38.09 -16.74
CA GLY A 165 0.54 -37.36 -17.69
C GLY A 165 -0.28 -36.33 -16.89
N PRO A 166 -0.24 -35.01 -17.18
CA PRO A 166 -0.96 -34.02 -16.39
C PRO A 166 -2.47 -34.26 -16.48
N VAL A 167 -3.15 -34.15 -15.32
CA VAL A 167 -4.58 -34.41 -15.18
C VAL A 167 -5.35 -33.12 -15.44
N PRO A 168 -6.34 -33.09 -16.36
CA PRO A 168 -7.14 -31.91 -16.61
C PRO A 168 -8.21 -31.69 -15.53
N LEU A 169 -8.42 -30.43 -15.16
CA LEU A 169 -9.37 -30.00 -14.15
C LEU A 169 -10.77 -29.80 -14.77
N THR A 170 -11.68 -30.72 -14.48
CA THR A 170 -13.12 -30.53 -14.72
C THR A 170 -13.92 -31.03 -13.52
N GLY A 171 -14.39 -30.11 -12.68
CA GLY A 171 -15.56 -30.31 -11.83
C GLY A 171 -15.37 -29.98 -10.35
N VAL A 172 -15.96 -28.86 -9.90
CA VAL A 172 -16.29 -28.66 -8.47
C VAL A 172 -17.70 -28.09 -8.32
N VAL A 173 -18.43 -28.59 -7.31
CA VAL A 173 -19.83 -28.29 -6.98
C VAL A 173 -19.92 -27.75 -5.54
N LYS A 174 -20.68 -26.67 -5.33
CA LYS A 174 -20.97 -25.99 -4.04
C LYS A 174 -22.03 -26.69 -3.18
N VAL A 175 -22.01 -26.47 -1.84
CA VAL A 175 -23.17 -26.28 -0.91
C VAL A 175 -22.70 -25.88 0.52
N PRO A 176 -23.54 -25.22 1.38
CA PRO A 176 -23.11 -24.21 2.37
C PRO A 176 -23.39 -24.48 3.89
N ALA A 177 -22.71 -23.65 4.73
CA ALA A 177 -23.01 -23.05 6.05
C ALA A 177 -23.68 -23.84 7.22
N GLN A 178 -23.11 -23.74 8.45
CA GLN A 178 -23.88 -23.50 9.69
C GLN A 178 -23.05 -23.08 10.93
N ALA A 179 -23.62 -22.21 11.76
CA ALA A 179 -23.22 -21.87 13.14
C ALA A 179 -24.16 -22.55 14.17
N PRO A 180 -23.83 -22.55 15.49
CA PRO A 180 -24.79 -21.98 16.46
C PRO A 180 -24.25 -21.26 17.72
N SER A 181 -25.12 -20.37 18.22
CA SER A 181 -25.32 -19.65 19.50
C SER A 181 -25.34 -20.54 20.78
N ALA A 182 -25.44 -20.11 22.06
CA ALA A 182 -25.29 -18.89 22.87
C ALA A 182 -25.46 -19.27 24.37
N GLU A 183 -25.55 -18.25 25.26
CA GLU A 183 -25.97 -18.22 26.68
C GLU A 183 -24.86 -18.43 27.74
N GLY A 184 -24.70 -17.61 28.79
CA GLY A 184 -25.48 -16.48 29.30
C GLY A 184 -25.41 -16.49 30.84
N SER A 185 -24.92 -15.43 31.49
CA SER A 185 -25.21 -15.07 32.90
C SER A 185 -24.60 -13.71 33.32
N ARG A 186 -25.45 -12.85 33.90
CA ARG A 186 -25.18 -11.64 34.72
C ARG A 186 -26.30 -11.61 35.80
N PRO A 187 -26.30 -10.76 36.85
CA PRO A 187 -25.41 -9.63 37.17
C PRO A 187 -24.98 -9.48 38.65
N ALA A 188 -23.97 -8.65 38.91
CA ALA A 188 -23.78 -7.98 40.20
C ALA A 188 -23.09 -6.62 39.99
N GLU A 189 -23.59 -5.57 40.65
CA GLU A 189 -23.05 -4.21 40.75
C GLU A 189 -23.19 -3.75 42.21
N PRO A 190 -22.53 -2.67 42.68
CA PRO A 190 -21.25 -2.11 42.24
C PRO A 190 -20.29 -1.90 43.43
N MET A 191 -19.00 -2.19 43.25
CA MET A 191 -17.95 -1.70 44.15
C MET A 191 -17.12 -0.71 43.34
N ALA A 192 -17.02 0.54 43.83
CA ALA A 192 -16.33 1.63 43.14
C ALA A 192 -14.89 1.22 42.76
N PRO A 193 -14.51 1.27 41.47
CA PRO A 193 -13.15 0.91 41.09
C PRO A 193 -12.21 2.07 41.40
N ALA A 194 -11.02 1.70 41.87
CA ALA A 194 -9.84 2.54 41.95
C ALA A 194 -9.59 3.30 40.63
N PRO A 195 -8.88 4.45 40.65
CA PRO A 195 -8.55 5.17 39.42
C PRO A 195 -7.90 4.19 38.43
N ALA A 196 -8.48 4.12 37.23
CA ALA A 196 -7.97 3.26 36.17
C ALA A 196 -6.48 3.55 35.96
N PRO A 197 -5.64 2.52 35.73
CA PRO A 197 -4.28 2.76 35.30
C PRO A 197 -4.33 3.64 34.05
N VAL A 198 -3.60 4.75 34.09
CA VAL A 198 -3.39 5.60 32.91
C VAL A 198 -2.88 4.67 31.81
N PRO A 199 -3.55 4.59 30.64
CA PRO A 199 -3.07 3.73 29.56
C PRO A 199 -1.63 4.12 29.26
N ALA A 200 -0.74 3.13 29.21
CA ALA A 200 0.64 3.32 28.80
C ALA A 200 0.67 4.06 27.44
N PRO A 201 1.66 4.94 27.20
CA PRO A 201 1.74 5.68 25.95
C PRO A 201 1.68 4.72 24.77
N ALA A 202 0.89 5.06 23.75
CA ALA A 202 0.90 4.34 22.49
C ALA A 202 2.35 4.33 21.96
N PRO A 203 2.93 3.15 21.66
CA PRO A 203 4.31 3.07 21.24
C PRO A 203 4.51 3.84 19.94
N ALA A 204 5.70 4.44 19.78
CA ALA A 204 6.15 4.93 18.47
C ALA A 204 5.96 3.82 17.41
N PRO A 205 5.65 4.17 16.15
CA PRO A 205 5.33 3.19 15.13
C PRO A 205 6.48 2.20 14.92
N THR A 206 6.36 0.99 15.46
CA THR A 206 7.27 -0.13 15.21
C THR A 206 6.86 -0.81 13.90
N GLY A 207 7.56 -0.52 12.82
CA GLY A 207 7.33 -1.15 11.51
C GLY A 207 8.59 -1.10 10.65
N PRO A 208 8.68 -1.91 9.58
CA PRO A 208 9.87 -1.95 8.72
C PRO A 208 10.17 -0.56 8.15
N PHE A 209 11.46 -0.25 8.04
CA PHE A 209 11.97 0.93 7.35
C PHE A 209 12.48 0.54 5.94
N PRO A 210 12.18 1.31 4.88
CA PRO A 210 11.36 2.53 4.88
C PRO A 210 9.88 2.23 5.14
N PRO A 211 9.10 3.18 5.70
CA PRO A 211 7.66 3.01 5.85
C PRO A 211 7.01 2.76 4.49
N ALA A 212 6.10 1.78 4.44
CA ALA A 212 5.37 1.45 3.22
C ALA A 212 4.69 2.70 2.63
N ASP A 213 4.72 2.83 1.30
CA ASP A 213 4.02 3.91 0.64
C ASP A 213 2.51 3.64 0.68
N ARG A 214 1.74 4.60 1.21
CA ARG A 214 0.30 4.46 1.35
C ARG A 214 -0.35 4.71 -0.01
N PRO A 215 -1.16 3.77 -0.54
CA PRO A 215 -1.97 4.04 -1.72
C PRO A 215 -2.90 5.23 -1.46
N TYR A 216 -3.10 6.06 -2.48
CA TYR A 216 -4.05 7.16 -2.45
C TYR A 216 -4.84 7.20 -3.74
N GLU A 217 -6.09 7.64 -3.65
CA GLU A 217 -6.93 7.91 -4.80
C GLU A 217 -7.11 9.41 -4.94
N LEU A 218 -6.80 9.94 -6.12
CA LEU A 218 -7.06 11.33 -6.45
C LEU A 218 -8.56 11.59 -6.36
N VAL A 219 -8.93 12.72 -5.76
CA VAL A 219 -10.32 13.17 -5.73
C VAL A 219 -10.74 13.55 -7.15
N GLU A 220 -11.87 13.02 -7.62
CA GLU A 220 -12.43 13.38 -8.92
C GLU A 220 -12.68 14.89 -8.98
N GLY A 221 -12.21 15.56 -10.02
CA GLY A 221 -12.32 17.01 -10.14
C GLY A 221 -11.41 17.81 -9.19
N TRP A 222 -10.36 17.20 -8.64
CA TRP A 222 -9.37 17.94 -7.86
C TRP A 222 -8.55 18.89 -8.76
N GLU A 223 -8.65 20.18 -8.49
CA GLU A 223 -7.95 21.21 -9.26
C GLU A 223 -6.95 22.02 -8.43
N PHE A 224 -6.80 21.70 -7.13
CA PHE A 224 -5.95 22.48 -6.23
C PHE A 224 -4.52 21.93 -6.15
N GLY A 225 -3.64 22.47 -7.00
CA GLY A 225 -2.22 22.10 -7.07
C GLY A 225 -1.90 21.08 -8.19
N PRO A 226 -0.61 20.84 -8.46
CA PRO A 226 -0.18 20.01 -9.56
C PRO A 226 -0.48 18.53 -9.31
N VAL A 227 -0.83 17.82 -10.40
CA VAL A 227 -0.93 16.37 -10.45
C VAL A 227 0.26 15.84 -11.27
N PHE A 228 1.03 14.94 -10.68
CA PHE A 228 2.28 14.43 -11.22
C PHE A 228 2.60 13.06 -10.60
N GLU A 229 3.51 12.31 -11.22
CA GLU A 229 4.02 11.05 -10.67
C GLU A 229 4.81 11.33 -9.37
N PRO A 230 4.59 10.56 -8.29
CA PRO A 230 5.35 10.73 -7.05
C PRO A 230 6.86 10.73 -7.26
N PHE A 231 7.52 11.73 -6.69
CA PHE A 231 8.98 11.79 -6.60
C PHE A 231 9.43 11.11 -5.30
N VAL A 232 10.46 10.27 -5.38
CA VAL A 232 11.03 9.57 -4.21
C VAL A 232 12.54 9.78 -4.17
N ALA A 233 13.05 10.14 -3.00
CA ALA A 233 14.48 10.20 -2.70
C ALA A 233 14.77 9.43 -1.42
N GLU A 234 15.92 8.75 -1.38
CA GLU A 234 16.40 8.00 -0.22
C GLU A 234 17.86 8.37 0.02
N GLY A 235 18.28 8.34 1.27
CA GLY A 235 19.66 8.64 1.61
C GLY A 235 20.01 8.39 3.07
N PHE A 236 21.17 8.88 3.47
CA PHE A 236 21.69 8.83 4.82
C PHE A 236 22.35 10.16 5.15
N GLY A 237 22.05 10.71 6.33
CA GLY A 237 22.64 11.97 6.76
C GLY A 237 22.10 13.18 5.98
N ASN A 238 22.83 14.29 6.03
CA ASN A 238 22.43 15.55 5.39
C ASN A 238 22.44 15.45 3.86
N ASP A 239 21.50 16.13 3.19
CA ASP A 239 21.43 16.20 1.74
C ASP A 239 20.74 17.49 1.24
N VAL A 240 20.80 17.74 -0.07
CA VAL A 240 20.01 18.75 -0.78
C VAL A 240 19.24 18.08 -1.91
N ILE A 241 17.92 18.04 -1.74
CA ILE A 241 16.99 17.40 -2.68
C ILE A 241 16.45 18.48 -3.62
N ALA A 242 16.47 18.22 -4.92
CA ALA A 242 15.86 19.07 -5.94
C ALA A 242 14.83 18.26 -6.70
N LEU A 243 13.59 18.77 -6.78
CA LEU A 243 12.57 18.15 -7.61
C LEU A 243 12.91 18.32 -9.09
N ASP A 244 12.47 17.37 -9.89
CA ASP A 244 12.55 17.47 -11.34
C ASP A 244 11.47 18.41 -11.91
N ASP A 245 11.67 18.82 -13.16
CA ASP A 245 10.81 19.80 -13.83
C ASP A 245 9.41 19.24 -14.20
N ARG A 246 9.14 17.95 -13.96
CA ARG A 246 7.81 17.34 -14.18
C ARG A 246 6.83 17.71 -13.07
N VAL A 247 7.34 18.13 -11.91
CA VAL A 247 6.51 18.65 -10.82
C VAL A 247 6.09 20.08 -11.18
N GLY A 248 4.81 20.26 -11.52
CA GLY A 248 4.24 21.57 -11.82
C GLY A 248 4.34 22.56 -10.64
N ASP A 249 4.14 23.85 -10.90
CA ASP A 249 4.10 24.84 -9.83
C ASP A 249 2.83 24.72 -8.98
N GLY A 250 2.95 24.96 -7.68
CA GLY A 250 1.83 24.85 -6.75
C GLY A 250 2.17 24.10 -5.47
N PRO A 251 1.18 23.95 -4.56
CA PRO A 251 1.36 23.22 -3.32
C PRO A 251 1.46 21.71 -3.58
N VAL A 252 2.42 21.06 -2.94
CA VAL A 252 2.66 19.61 -3.01
C VAL A 252 2.69 19.00 -1.62
N LEU A 253 2.33 17.72 -1.52
CA LEU A 253 2.52 16.94 -0.29
C LEU A 253 3.98 16.51 -0.19
N VAL A 254 4.58 16.69 0.98
CA VAL A 254 5.92 16.20 1.32
C VAL A 254 5.82 15.26 2.50
N GLU A 255 6.21 14.01 2.30
CA GLU A 255 6.33 13.00 3.35
C GLU A 255 7.82 12.73 3.61
N LEU A 256 8.19 12.60 4.88
CA LEU A 256 9.55 12.30 5.29
C LEU A 256 9.52 11.27 6.41
N ALA A 257 10.40 10.29 6.32
CA ALA A 257 10.67 9.37 7.41
C ALA A 257 12.17 9.20 7.63
N GLN A 258 12.57 9.10 8.90
CA GLN A 258 13.94 8.81 9.33
C GLN A 258 13.93 7.59 10.27
N GLU A 259 14.89 6.69 10.07
CA GLU A 259 15.09 5.52 10.92
C GLU A 259 15.80 5.91 12.24
N GLY A 260 15.32 5.42 13.38
CA GLY A 260 15.96 5.59 14.67
C GLY A 260 15.84 6.99 15.27
N ARG A 261 16.71 7.29 16.25
CA ARG A 261 16.77 8.57 16.95
C ARG A 261 17.81 9.48 16.30
N GLY A 262 17.45 10.76 16.13
CA GLY A 262 18.39 11.78 15.68
C GLY A 262 17.67 13.05 15.25
N TYR A 263 18.42 14.15 15.16
CA TYR A 263 17.88 15.40 14.65
C TYR A 263 17.39 15.25 13.21
N LEU A 264 16.21 15.81 12.94
CA LEU A 264 15.64 15.89 11.59
C LEU A 264 15.14 17.31 11.31
N GLY A 265 15.67 17.94 10.27
CA GLY A 265 15.24 19.24 9.79
C GLY A 265 15.09 19.26 8.27
N LEU A 266 13.96 19.74 7.78
CA LEU A 266 13.72 19.92 6.34
C LEU A 266 13.35 21.37 6.04
N PHE A 267 14.07 21.97 5.11
CA PHE A 267 14.01 23.40 4.82
C PHE A 267 13.81 23.61 3.32
N ALA A 268 12.75 24.29 2.91
CA ALA A 268 12.64 24.78 1.54
C ALA A 268 13.72 25.83 1.28
N LEU A 269 14.25 25.91 0.05
CA LEU A 269 15.29 26.85 -0.32
C LEU A 269 14.75 27.97 -1.21
N ASP A 270 15.04 29.21 -0.81
CA ASP A 270 14.73 30.40 -1.58
C ASP A 270 15.57 30.47 -2.88
N ARG A 271 15.34 31.50 -3.70
CA ARG A 271 16.08 31.73 -4.95
C ARG A 271 17.58 32.00 -4.77
N ARG A 272 18.04 32.22 -3.54
CA ARG A 272 19.46 32.41 -3.16
C ARG A 272 20.04 31.16 -2.51
N ASN A 273 19.32 30.02 -2.54
CA ASN A 273 19.65 28.79 -1.82
C ASN A 273 19.83 29.01 -0.31
N LYS A 274 19.02 29.90 0.28
CA LYS A 274 18.91 30.09 1.73
C LYS A 274 17.64 29.43 2.23
N ASP A 275 17.71 28.94 3.47
CA ASP A 275 16.57 28.33 4.14
C ASP A 275 15.42 29.35 4.21
N GLU A 276 14.27 28.95 3.68
CA GLU A 276 13.03 29.70 3.76
C GLU A 276 12.34 29.38 5.09
N SER A 277 11.70 30.39 5.67
CA SER A 277 10.88 30.26 6.88
C SER A 277 9.40 30.28 6.48
N PRO A 278 8.55 29.41 7.06
CA PRO A 278 8.86 28.45 8.12
C PRO A 278 9.55 27.17 7.62
N PHE A 279 10.17 26.44 8.56
CA PHE A 279 10.71 25.10 8.29
C PHE A 279 9.58 24.13 7.96
N LEU A 280 9.86 23.16 7.08
CA LEU A 280 8.91 22.08 6.77
C LEU A 280 8.86 21.06 7.91
N PHE A 281 10.04 20.65 8.39
CA PHE A 281 10.18 19.82 9.59
C PHE A 281 11.33 20.34 10.45
N ASN A 282 11.19 20.18 11.77
CA ASN A 282 12.24 20.41 12.75
C ASN A 282 11.90 19.62 14.01
N ASP A 283 12.46 18.42 14.12
CA ASP A 283 11.98 17.41 15.06
C ASP A 283 13.12 16.52 15.60
N LEU A 284 12.85 15.89 16.76
CA LEU A 284 13.72 14.94 17.46
C LEU A 284 12.99 13.62 17.79
N LEU A 285 11.76 13.43 17.30
CA LEU A 285 10.98 12.21 17.53
C LEU A 285 11.75 10.96 17.05
N PRO A 286 11.77 9.88 17.85
CA PRO A 286 12.31 8.59 17.41
C PRO A 286 11.49 8.00 16.26
N ASP A 287 12.16 7.37 15.31
CA ASP A 287 11.56 6.74 14.13
C ASP A 287 10.59 7.70 13.42
N PHE A 288 11.04 8.94 13.25
CA PHE A 288 10.23 10.03 12.73
C PHE A 288 9.51 9.60 11.44
N ARG A 289 8.21 9.88 11.39
CA ARG A 289 7.36 9.80 10.21
C ARG A 289 6.45 11.02 10.24
N GLY A 290 6.46 11.80 9.18
CA GLY A 290 5.59 12.97 9.11
C GLY A 290 5.26 13.38 7.69
N SER A 291 4.19 14.14 7.57
CA SER A 291 3.79 14.76 6.31
C SER A 291 3.41 16.23 6.50
N THR A 292 3.75 17.05 5.50
CA THR A 292 3.47 18.48 5.44
C THR A 292 3.28 18.90 3.99
N PHE A 293 3.04 20.18 3.72
CA PHE A 293 3.03 20.70 2.36
C PHE A 293 4.28 21.55 2.09
N ALA A 294 4.66 21.65 0.82
CA ALA A 294 5.62 22.63 0.35
C ALA A 294 5.10 23.35 -0.91
N GLN A 295 5.58 24.57 -1.13
CA GLN A 295 5.22 25.34 -2.31
C GLN A 295 6.28 25.15 -3.40
N VAL A 296 5.91 24.55 -4.54
CA VAL A 296 6.76 24.56 -5.72
C VAL A 296 6.72 25.96 -6.34
N PRO A 297 7.86 26.67 -6.42
CA PRO A 297 7.90 28.04 -6.92
C PRO A 297 7.75 28.06 -8.45
N LYS A 298 7.11 29.11 -8.96
CA LYS A 298 6.97 29.29 -10.41
C LYS A 298 8.33 29.47 -11.09
N GLY A 299 8.60 28.67 -12.11
CA GLY A 299 9.76 28.81 -13.00
C GLY A 299 11.09 28.34 -12.43
N ARG A 300 11.09 27.61 -11.30
CA ARG A 300 12.29 26.92 -10.80
C ARG A 300 11.89 25.66 -10.01
N PRO A 301 12.73 24.62 -9.96
CA PRO A 301 12.43 23.45 -9.14
C PRO A 301 12.39 23.80 -7.66
N LEU A 302 11.52 23.13 -6.90
CA LEU A 302 11.58 23.13 -5.45
C LEU A 302 12.88 22.44 -5.02
N ARG A 303 13.70 23.17 -4.27
CA ARG A 303 14.90 22.64 -3.63
C ARG A 303 14.68 22.62 -2.13
N MET A 304 15.10 21.56 -1.48
CA MET A 304 14.99 21.39 -0.04
C MET A 304 16.34 20.95 0.52
N ARG A 305 16.79 21.58 1.60
CA ARG A 305 17.92 21.11 2.39
C ARG A 305 17.39 20.20 3.48
N LEU A 306 17.97 19.00 3.57
CA LEU A 306 17.69 18.03 4.62
C LEU A 306 18.88 17.98 5.57
N ALA A 307 18.62 18.20 6.85
CA ALA A 307 19.51 17.87 7.95
C ALA A 307 18.99 16.61 8.63
N ALA A 308 19.76 15.54 8.60
CA ALA A 308 19.36 14.24 9.12
C ALA A 308 20.60 13.53 9.69
N GLU A 309 20.40 12.68 10.70
CA GLU A 309 21.48 11.92 11.33
C GLU A 309 21.49 10.45 10.90
N ASN A 310 20.37 9.96 10.33
CA ASN A 310 20.18 8.55 10.00
C ASN A 310 19.72 8.34 8.54
N ARG A 311 19.34 7.09 8.23
CA ARG A 311 18.72 6.73 6.95
C ARG A 311 17.35 7.39 6.85
N TRP A 312 17.05 7.92 5.68
CA TRP A 312 15.81 8.64 5.42
C TRP A 312 15.22 8.29 4.06
N ILE A 313 13.91 8.47 3.95
CA ILE A 313 13.16 8.44 2.71
C ILE A 313 12.25 9.67 2.66
N LEU A 314 12.28 10.40 1.54
CA LEU A 314 11.43 11.53 1.27
C LEU A 314 10.57 11.23 0.05
N ARG A 315 9.28 11.51 0.13
CA ARG A 315 8.34 11.40 -0.98
C ARG A 315 7.68 12.75 -1.21
N VAL A 316 7.59 13.16 -2.47
CA VAL A 316 6.78 14.32 -2.88
C VAL A 316 5.67 13.84 -3.80
N LYS A 317 4.43 14.19 -3.46
CA LYS A 317 3.22 13.71 -4.11
C LYS A 317 2.27 14.86 -4.44
N PRO A 318 1.30 14.65 -5.35
CA PRO A 318 0.17 15.57 -5.50
C PRO A 318 -0.48 15.83 -4.14
N LEU A 319 -0.93 17.06 -3.90
CA LEU A 319 -1.52 17.42 -2.61
C LEU A 319 -2.78 16.60 -2.27
N ALA A 320 -3.53 16.20 -3.29
CA ALA A 320 -4.67 15.29 -3.19
C ALA A 320 -4.32 13.89 -2.65
N ALA A 321 -3.03 13.53 -2.60
CA ALA A 321 -2.54 12.28 -2.02
C ALA A 321 -2.53 12.29 -0.48
N ALA A 322 -2.80 13.44 0.15
CA ALA A 322 -2.85 13.54 1.61
C ALA A 322 -3.89 12.55 2.17
N ARG A 323 -3.54 11.93 3.31
CA ARG A 323 -4.40 10.92 3.94
C ARG A 323 -5.76 11.53 4.26
N ARG A 324 -6.83 10.82 3.90
CA ARG A 324 -8.19 11.28 4.18
C ARG A 324 -8.51 11.21 5.68
N LEU A 325 -9.09 12.29 6.21
CA LEU A 325 -9.60 12.35 7.58
C LEU A 325 -10.99 11.71 7.64
N GLU A 326 -11.09 10.49 8.15
CA GLU A 326 -12.31 9.70 8.17
C GLU A 326 -12.40 8.85 9.45
N GLY A 327 -13.59 8.75 10.04
CA GLY A 327 -13.84 7.87 11.19
C GLY A 327 -12.91 8.14 12.38
N THR A 328 -12.33 7.07 12.95
CA THR A 328 -11.29 7.17 13.97
C THR A 328 -9.92 6.83 13.39
N MET A 329 -8.96 7.71 13.62
CA MET A 329 -7.61 7.60 13.09
C MET A 329 -6.59 7.75 14.19
N HIS A 330 -5.49 7.02 14.03
CA HIS A 330 -4.31 7.13 14.87
C HIS A 330 -3.13 7.61 14.03
N GLY A 331 -2.25 8.36 14.67
CA GLY A 331 -1.00 8.81 14.07
C GLY A 331 0.02 9.20 15.13
N TYR A 332 1.19 9.58 14.64
CA TYR A 332 2.35 9.94 15.44
C TYR A 332 3.13 11.00 14.70
N GLY A 333 3.46 12.10 15.37
CA GLY A 333 4.15 13.22 14.73
C GLY A 333 3.24 14.12 13.88
N PRO A 334 3.84 15.05 13.10
CA PRO A 334 3.11 15.96 12.23
C PRO A 334 2.51 15.23 11.02
N GLU A 335 1.29 15.60 10.63
CA GLU A 335 0.61 15.01 9.47
C GLU A 335 -0.23 16.07 8.74
N LEU A 336 -0.22 16.03 7.41
CA LEU A 336 -1.15 16.76 6.56
C LEU A 336 -2.30 15.83 6.16
N LEU A 337 -3.51 16.19 6.55
CA LEU A 337 -4.72 15.44 6.27
C LEU A 337 -5.63 16.18 5.29
N LEU A 338 -6.39 15.43 4.51
CA LEU A 338 -7.43 15.94 3.61
C LEU A 338 -8.81 15.56 4.14
N TYR A 339 -9.67 16.56 4.39
CA TYR A 339 -11.04 16.35 4.82
C TYR A 339 -12.02 16.73 3.71
N LEU A 340 -12.89 15.80 3.31
CA LEU A 340 -13.83 15.95 2.19
C LEU A 340 -15.30 15.95 2.63
N GLY A 341 -15.57 15.75 3.92
CA GLY A 341 -16.91 15.56 4.45
C GLY A 341 -17.72 16.84 4.66
N ALA A 342 -18.86 16.69 5.34
CA ALA A 342 -19.72 17.79 5.77
C ALA A 342 -19.04 18.68 6.84
N GLY A 343 -19.77 19.59 7.49
CA GLY A 343 -19.22 20.15 8.74
C GLY A 343 -19.06 19.02 9.77
N ALA A 344 -18.01 19.04 10.60
CA ALA A 344 -17.77 17.98 11.56
C ALA A 344 -17.28 18.48 12.92
N ASP A 345 -17.58 17.70 13.95
CA ASP A 345 -16.93 17.77 15.25
C ASP A 345 -15.76 16.78 15.28
N LEU A 346 -14.54 17.29 15.37
CA LEU A 346 -13.32 16.50 15.46
C LEU A 346 -12.90 16.35 16.93
N ARG A 347 -13.04 15.16 17.50
CA ARG A 347 -12.43 14.84 18.78
C ARG A 347 -10.93 14.61 18.58
N VAL A 348 -10.14 15.34 19.34
CA VAL A 348 -8.68 15.26 19.39
C VAL A 348 -8.25 14.71 20.74
N ASP A 349 -7.56 13.59 20.70
CA ASP A 349 -6.90 12.96 21.83
C ASP A 349 -5.38 13.00 21.56
N PHE A 350 -4.63 13.81 22.31
CA PHE A 350 -3.17 13.90 22.20
C PHE A 350 -2.53 13.56 23.55
N GLN A 351 -1.53 12.69 23.53
CA GLN A 351 -0.91 12.15 24.75
C GLN A 351 0.38 12.88 25.15
N GLY A 352 0.92 13.75 24.29
CA GLY A 352 2.26 14.33 24.47
C GLY A 352 3.39 13.41 24.03
N SER A 353 4.62 13.88 24.19
CA SER A 353 5.84 13.12 23.96
C SER A 353 5.90 11.91 24.89
N PRO A 354 6.34 10.73 24.41
CA PRO A 354 6.53 9.55 25.26
C PRO A 354 7.54 9.75 26.40
N GLU A 355 8.42 10.76 26.30
CA GLU A 355 9.55 10.92 27.23
C GLU A 355 9.17 11.70 28.49
N ASP A 356 8.41 12.79 28.35
CA ASP A 356 8.08 13.69 29.46
C ASP A 356 6.60 14.06 29.54
N GLY A 357 5.77 13.52 28.63
CA GLY A 357 4.34 13.84 28.54
C GLY A 357 4.05 15.28 28.11
N ARG A 358 5.08 16.07 27.78
CA ARG A 358 4.94 17.41 27.20
C ARG A 358 4.96 17.29 25.69
N GLY A 359 4.40 18.26 25.00
CA GLY A 359 4.45 18.27 23.54
C GLY A 359 3.49 19.29 22.98
N TYR A 360 3.86 19.88 21.86
CA TYR A 360 2.99 20.77 21.14
C TYR A 360 1.96 19.99 20.30
N ALA A 361 0.71 20.45 20.30
CA ALA A 361 -0.33 20.01 19.38
C ALA A 361 -1.06 21.22 18.78
N GLY A 362 -0.89 21.43 17.48
CA GLY A 362 -1.55 22.50 16.74
C GLY A 362 -2.20 22.00 15.47
N ILE A 363 -3.43 22.47 15.19
CA ILE A 363 -4.16 22.15 13.96
C ILE A 363 -4.48 23.43 13.23
N GLN A 364 -4.08 23.47 11.97
CA GLN A 364 -4.31 24.56 11.05
C GLN A 364 -5.19 24.07 9.90
N GLY A 365 -6.32 24.74 9.66
CA GLY A 365 -7.24 24.46 8.56
C GLY A 365 -6.96 25.36 7.36
N TYR A 366 -7.11 24.80 6.16
CA TYR A 366 -7.02 25.52 4.89
C TYR A 366 -8.18 25.09 3.99
N GLU A 367 -9.09 26.01 3.69
CA GLU A 367 -10.24 25.75 2.81
C GLU A 367 -9.80 25.76 1.35
N VAL A 368 -9.77 24.59 0.71
CA VAL A 368 -9.25 24.42 -0.66
C VAL A 368 -10.32 24.12 -1.70
N GLY A 369 -11.56 23.92 -1.27
CA GLY A 369 -12.71 23.70 -2.15
C GLY A 369 -12.89 24.80 -3.20
N GLY A 370 -13.08 24.41 -4.47
CA GLY A 370 -13.32 25.33 -5.58
C GLY A 370 -12.13 26.23 -5.93
N ARG A 371 -10.94 25.98 -5.37
CA ARG A 371 -9.73 26.74 -5.66
C ARG A 371 -8.88 26.02 -6.70
N THR A 372 -8.37 26.81 -7.64
CA THR A 372 -7.44 26.36 -8.69
C THR A 372 -6.08 27.06 -8.59
N GLY A 373 -5.92 27.97 -7.62
CA GLY A 373 -4.74 28.80 -7.46
C GLY A 373 -3.53 28.04 -6.94
N GLY A 374 -2.33 28.44 -7.37
CA GLY A 374 -1.07 27.78 -7.01
C GLY A 374 -0.52 28.12 -5.62
N ARG A 375 -1.27 28.76 -4.71
CA ARG A 375 -0.82 29.05 -3.33
C ARG A 375 -1.89 28.64 -2.34
N LEU A 376 -1.46 28.16 -1.17
CA LEU A 376 -2.36 27.90 -0.05
C LEU A 376 -3.14 29.15 0.38
N PRO A 377 -4.42 28.98 0.74
CA PRO A 377 -5.25 30.05 1.24
C PRO A 377 -4.79 30.50 2.64
N ASP A 378 -5.47 31.52 3.16
CA ASP A 378 -5.31 31.89 4.57
C ASP A 378 -5.69 30.72 5.47
N MET A 379 -4.97 30.65 6.58
CA MET A 379 -5.06 29.57 7.54
C MET A 379 -6.02 29.92 8.67
N ASP A 380 -6.90 28.99 9.01
CA ASP A 380 -7.70 29.02 10.23
C ASP A 380 -7.02 28.22 11.34
N LEU A 381 -6.81 28.84 12.51
CA LEU A 381 -6.26 28.14 13.67
C LEU A 381 -7.38 27.39 14.39
N LEU A 382 -7.36 26.06 14.34
CA LEU A 382 -8.39 25.21 14.93
C LEU A 382 -8.00 24.69 16.32
N LEU A 383 -6.71 24.45 16.54
CA LEU A 383 -6.16 23.99 17.82
C LEU A 383 -4.75 24.54 18.02
N ASN A 384 -4.40 24.91 19.25
CA ASN A 384 -3.05 25.37 19.59
C ASN A 384 -2.78 25.17 21.09
N GLU A 385 -2.32 23.99 21.45
CA GLU A 385 -2.18 23.56 22.84
C GLU A 385 -0.81 22.94 23.12
N ILE A 386 -0.46 22.90 24.41
CA ILE A 386 0.78 22.27 24.90
C ILE A 386 0.41 21.26 25.99
N GLY A 387 0.93 20.05 25.86
CA GLY A 387 0.70 18.94 26.77
C GLY A 387 -0.48 18.06 26.35
N PRO A 388 -0.79 17.03 27.15
CA PRO A 388 -1.83 16.07 26.81
C PRO A 388 -3.19 16.74 26.82
N LEU A 389 -4.03 16.42 25.85
CA LEU A 389 -5.37 17.00 25.73
C LEU A 389 -6.39 16.00 25.18
N ARG A 390 -7.63 16.22 25.60
CA ARG A 390 -8.83 15.59 25.03
C ARG A 390 -9.85 16.69 24.81
N GLN A 391 -10.03 17.11 23.56
CA GLN A 391 -10.89 18.23 23.20
C GLN A 391 -11.62 17.94 21.89
N THR A 392 -12.84 18.44 21.75
CA THR A 392 -13.54 18.46 20.47
C THR A 392 -13.43 19.85 19.85
N ILE A 393 -13.08 19.92 18.57
CA ILE A 393 -13.00 21.17 17.80
C ILE A 393 -13.91 21.08 16.57
N PRO A 394 -14.54 22.20 16.14
CA PRO A 394 -15.30 22.22 14.90
C PRO A 394 -14.36 22.25 13.69
N VAL A 395 -14.71 21.46 12.68
CA VAL A 395 -14.05 21.42 11.37
C VAL A 395 -15.08 21.86 10.31
N PRO A 396 -14.82 22.94 9.55
CA PRO A 396 -15.70 23.35 8.47
C PRO A 396 -15.90 22.26 7.39
N ARG A 397 -16.90 22.47 6.53
CA ARG A 397 -17.17 21.58 5.39
C ARG A 397 -15.96 21.49 4.45
N GLY A 398 -15.67 20.29 3.96
CA GLY A 398 -14.61 20.05 2.99
C GLY A 398 -14.93 20.55 1.57
N PRO A 399 -13.93 20.57 0.66
CA PRO A 399 -12.54 20.14 0.85
C PRO A 399 -11.68 21.07 1.72
N GLN A 400 -11.03 20.50 2.73
CA GLN A 400 -10.09 21.18 3.62
C GLN A 400 -8.80 20.40 3.81
N LEU A 401 -7.68 21.13 3.90
CA LEU A 401 -6.43 20.56 4.41
C LEU A 401 -6.32 20.87 5.90
N LEU A 402 -5.95 19.87 6.69
CA LEU A 402 -5.67 19.99 8.10
C LEU A 402 -4.19 19.69 8.32
N HIS A 403 -3.41 20.73 8.59
CA HIS A 403 -2.01 20.60 8.91
C HIS A 403 -1.85 20.46 10.42
N LEU A 404 -1.60 19.23 10.85
CA LEU A 404 -1.31 18.88 12.24
C LEU A 404 0.19 19.02 12.49
N ARG A 405 0.53 19.79 13.51
CA ARG A 405 1.85 19.78 14.14
C ARG A 405 1.70 19.14 15.50
N ALA A 406 2.24 17.94 15.66
CA ALA A 406 2.15 17.18 16.90
C ALA A 406 3.51 16.57 17.25
N GLU A 407 3.91 16.70 18.51
CA GLU A 407 5.14 16.13 19.05
C GLU A 407 4.86 14.83 19.82
N GLY A 408 4.16 13.90 19.20
CA GLY A 408 3.78 12.64 19.85
C GLY A 408 2.60 11.92 19.18
N ALA A 409 2.06 10.93 19.90
CA ALA A 409 0.93 10.14 19.44
C ALA A 409 -0.39 10.89 19.60
N TRP A 410 -1.27 10.73 18.62
CA TRP A 410 -2.60 11.32 18.62
C TRP A 410 -3.64 10.35 18.08
N THR A 411 -4.88 10.58 18.51
CA THR A 411 -6.07 9.90 18.01
C THR A 411 -7.11 10.94 17.67
N PHE A 412 -7.65 10.86 16.47
CA PHE A 412 -8.71 11.72 15.97
C PHE A 412 -9.97 10.89 15.78
N THR A 413 -11.13 11.42 16.17
CA THR A 413 -12.43 10.83 15.84
C THR A 413 -13.32 11.91 15.22
N VAL A 414 -13.67 11.70 13.96
CA VAL A 414 -14.56 12.57 13.20
C VAL A 414 -16.01 12.19 13.50
N ARG A 415 -16.83 13.19 13.80
CA ARG A 415 -18.29 13.07 13.82
C ARG A 415 -18.87 14.13 12.88
N GLU A 416 -19.36 13.69 11.73
CA GLU A 416 -20.01 14.60 10.78
C GLU A 416 -21.34 15.10 11.33
N LEU A 417 -21.66 16.35 10.99
CA LEU A 417 -22.92 17.00 11.28
C LEU A 417 -23.91 16.67 10.15
N ASP A 418 -25.15 16.37 10.53
CA ASP A 418 -26.25 16.05 9.61
C ASP A 418 -26.70 17.24 8.74
#